data_AF-A0A6G8ACW1-F1
#
_entry.id   AF-A0A6G8ACW1-F1
#
_cell.length_a   1.000
_cell.length_b   1.000
_cell.length_c   1.000
_cell.angle_alpha   90.00
_cell.angle_beta   90.00
_cell.angle_gamma   90.00
#
_symmetry.space_group_name_H-M   'P 1'
#
loop_
_entity.id
_entity.type
_entity.pdbx_description
1 polymer ?
#
loop_
_entity_poly.entity_id
_entity_poly.type
_entity_poly.pdbx_seq_one_letter_code
_entity_poly.pdbx_strand_id
1 'polypeptide(L)' 'MKTEAEIRTTGMQALIAALGLVEAERFIAALSRDKFDYTQSRRTDLPDAELDTLAEQANQTMRQWQRQAS' A
#
# COMPACT_ATOMS: atom_id res chain seq x y z
N MET A 1 1.71 -9.86 15.02
CA MET A 1 1.89 -9.78 13.55
C MET A 1 0.86 -10.73 12.94
N LYS A 2 0.15 -10.32 11.88
CA LYS A 2 -0.78 -11.24 11.20
C LYS A 2 0.00 -12.34 10.50
N THR A 3 -0.54 -13.55 10.47
CA THR A 3 -0.03 -14.66 9.67
C THR A 3 -0.19 -14.35 8.19
N GLU A 4 0.59 -15.02 7.35
CA GLU A 4 0.43 -14.87 5.90
C GLU A 4 -0.97 -15.26 5.42
N ALA A 5 -1.59 -16.26 6.04
CA ALA A 5 -2.94 -16.69 5.72
C ALA A 5 -3.95 -15.57 6.01
N GLU A 6 -3.84 -14.93 7.18
CA GLU A 6 -4.71 -13.80 7.55
C GLU A 6 -4.51 -12.60 6.61
N ILE A 7 -3.26 -12.31 6.22
CA ILE A 7 -2.95 -11.24 5.27
C ILE A 7 -3.58 -11.53 3.90
N ARG A 8 -3.43 -12.75 3.37
CA ARG A 8 -3.99 -13.15 2.07
C ARG A 8 -5.51 -13.09 2.08
N THR A 9 -6.16 -13.61 3.12
CA THR A 9 -7.62 -13.57 3.25
C THR A 9 -8.14 -12.13 3.31
N THR A 10 -7.52 -11.30 4.16
CA THR A 10 -7.93 -9.88 4.28
C THR A 10 -7.72 -9.13 2.96
N GLY A 11 -6.59 -9.35 2.29
CA GLY A 11 -6.28 -8.71 1.01
C GLY A 11 -7.25 -9.10 -0.11
N MET A 12 -7.60 -10.38 -0.21
CA MET A 12 -8.57 -10.85 -1.20
C MET A 12 -9.96 -10.25 -0.96
N GLN A 13 -10.41 -10.19 0.30
CA GLN A 13 -11.69 -9.56 0.65
C GLN A 13 -11.72 -8.08 0.26
N ALA A 14 -10.64 -7.35 0.52
CA ALA A 14 -10.52 -5.94 0.14
C ALA A 14 -10.55 -5.75 -1.40
N LEU A 15 -9.86 -6.61 -2.15
CA LEU A 15 -9.88 -6.58 -3.62
C LEU A 15 -11.27 -6.85 -4.18
N ILE A 16 -11.96 -7.87 -3.67
CA ILE A 16 -13.33 -8.21 -4.10
C ILE A 16 -14.28 -7.05 -3.78
N ALA A 17 -14.15 -6.44 -2.59
CA ALA A 17 -15.00 -5.31 -2.20
C ALA A 17 -14.79 -4.08 -3.09
N ALA A 18 -13.57 -3.84 -3.56
CA ALA A 18 -13.24 -2.68 -4.39
C ALA A 18 -13.52 -2.88 -5.88
N LEU A 19 -13.28 -4.09 -6.41
CA LEU A 19 -13.28 -4.36 -7.84
C LEU A 19 -14.45 -5.25 -8.30
N GLY A 20 -15.05 -6.01 -7.39
CA GLY A 20 -15.91 -7.15 -7.73
C GLY A 20 -15.10 -8.43 -7.90
N LEU A 21 -15.80 -9.57 -7.88
CA LEU A 21 -15.16 -10.90 -7.86
C LEU A 21 -14.33 -11.17 -9.12
N VAL A 22 -14.90 -10.92 -10.30
CA VAL A 22 -14.28 -11.25 -11.59
C VAL A 22 -13.04 -10.40 -11.84
N GLU A 23 -13.12 -9.11 -11.55
CA GLU A 23 -12.03 -8.15 -11.72
C GLU A 23 -10.91 -8.40 -10.71
N ALA A 24 -11.24 -8.76 -9.46
CA ALA A 24 -10.24 -9.15 -8.46
C ALA A 24 -9.43 -10.38 -8.89
N GLU A 25 -10.09 -11.41 -9.44
CA GLU A 25 -9.38 -12.59 -9.97
C GLU A 25 -8.47 -12.24 -11.15
N ARG A 26 -8.96 -11.43 -12.10
CA ARG A 26 -8.16 -10.95 -13.23
C ARG A 26 -6.94 -10.15 -12.78
N PHE A 27 -7.09 -9.33 -11.74
CA PHE A 27 -6.00 -8.56 -11.15
C PHE A 27 -4.92 -9.47 -10.57
N ILE A 28 -5.29 -10.47 -9.75
CA ILE A 28 -4.33 -11.44 -9.19
C ILE A 28 -3.64 -12.25 -10.28
N ALA A 29 -4.38 -12.66 -11.31
CA ALA A 29 -3.81 -13.38 -12.45
C ALA A 29 -2.81 -12.51 -13.25
N ALA A 30 -3.08 -11.21 -13.41
CA ALA A 30 -2.16 -10.28 -14.05
C ALA A 30 -0.88 -10.08 -13.22
N LEU A 31 -1.02 -9.86 -11.90
CA LEU A 31 0.12 -9.74 -10.98
C LEU A 31 0.99 -11.00 -10.89
N SER A 32 0.43 -12.17 -11.17
CA SER A 32 1.19 -13.43 -11.16
C SER A 32 1.93 -13.70 -12.48
N ARG A 33 1.50 -13.06 -13.58
CA ARG A 33 2.08 -13.22 -14.91
C ARG A 33 3.25 -12.27 -15.14
N ASP A 34 3.09 -11.01 -14.74
CA ASP A 34 4.18 -10.05 -14.73
C ASP A 34 4.85 -10.08 -13.37
N LYS A 35 6.19 -10.10 -13.33
CA LYS A 35 6.91 -9.84 -12.08
C LYS A 35 6.59 -8.41 -11.67
N PHE A 36 5.57 -8.24 -10.83
CA PHE A 36 5.19 -6.93 -10.31
C PHE A 36 6.42 -6.30 -9.62
N ASP A 37 6.99 -5.28 -10.26
CA ASP A 37 8.14 -4.58 -9.71
C ASP A 37 7.66 -3.51 -8.75
N TYR A 38 7.62 -3.89 -7.47
CA TYR A 38 7.28 -3.00 -6.37
C TYR A 38 8.12 -1.71 -6.35
N THR A 39 9.35 -1.73 -6.89
CA THR A 39 10.21 -0.54 -6.98
C THR A 39 9.67 0.46 -7.99
N GLN A 40 9.14 -0.02 -9.11
CA GLN A 40 8.58 0.84 -10.15
C GLN A 40 7.24 1.41 -9.71
N SER A 41 6.31 0.58 -9.23
CA SER A 41 5.01 1.07 -8.75
C SER A 41 5.14 2.08 -7.62
N ARG A 42 6.08 1.85 -6.68
CA ARG A 42 6.36 2.84 -5.62
C ARG A 42 6.80 4.19 -6.17
N ARG A 43 7.60 4.23 -7.25
CA ARG A 43 8.07 5.50 -7.83
C ARG A 43 6.98 6.26 -8.56
N THR A 44 6.03 5.55 -9.17
CA THR A 44 4.96 6.16 -9.97
C THR A 44 3.76 6.59 -9.13
N ASP A 45 3.46 5.86 -8.06
CA ASP A 45 2.24 6.07 -7.25
C ASP A 45 2.46 7.00 -6.03
N LEU A 46 3.72 7.33 -5.71
CA LEU A 46 4.04 8.37 -4.74
C LEU A 46 4.02 9.75 -5.44
N PRO A 47 3.51 10.80 -4.81
CA PRO A 47 3.68 12.17 -5.31
C PRO A 47 5.17 12.45 -5.54
N ASP A 48 5.53 13.24 -6.56
CA ASP A 48 6.88 13.78 -6.84
C ASP A 48 7.40 14.72 -5.72
N ALA A 49 7.15 14.41 -4.46
CA ALA A 49 7.91 14.95 -3.36
C ALA A 49 9.26 14.23 -3.35
N GLU A 50 10.36 14.99 -3.45
CA GLU A 50 11.70 14.47 -3.19
C GLU A 50 11.66 13.64 -1.89
N LEU A 51 12.33 12.50 -1.86
CA LEU A 51 12.30 11.57 -0.70
C LEU A 51 12.56 12.29 0.63
N ASP A 52 13.37 13.35 0.61
CA ASP A 52 13.66 14.21 1.75
C ASP A 52 12.44 15.01 2.23
N THR A 53 11.62 15.57 1.34
CA THR A 53 10.40 16.28 1.73
C THR A 53 9.34 15.33 2.29
N LEU A 54 9.22 14.11 1.76
CA LEU A 54 8.34 13.08 2.33
C LEU A 54 8.82 12.66 3.73
N ALA A 55 10.13 12.47 3.92
CA ALA A 55 10.71 12.15 5.22
C ALA A 55 10.51 13.28 6.23
N GLU A 56 10.67 14.53 5.81
CA GLU A 56 10.40 15.71 6.65
C GLU A 56 8.93 15.80 7.07
N GLN A 57 7.99 15.61 6.14
CA GLN A 57 6.55 15.64 6.43
C GLN A 57 6.14 14.52 7.40
N ALA A 58 6.67 13.31 7.23
CA ALA A 58 6.43 12.20 8.15
C ALA A 58 6.96 12.53 9.57
N ASN A 59 8.18 13.08 9.67
CA ASN A 59 8.78 13.50 10.93
C ASN A 59 8.03 14.67 11.59
N GLN A 60 7.47 15.58 10.81
CA GLN A 60 6.65 16.69 11.32
C GLN A 60 5.32 16.17 11.87
N THR A 61 4.66 15.26 11.15
CA THR A 61 3.41 14.64 11.57
C THR A 61 3.59 13.86 12.87
N MET A 62 4.66 13.07 12.97
CA MET A 62 4.98 12.32 14.20
C MET A 62 5.19 13.26 15.40
N ARG A 63 5.88 14.40 15.20
CA ARG A 63 6.08 15.41 16.25
C ARG A 63 4.79 16.13 16.64
N GLN A 64 3.89 16.38 15.70
CA GLN A 64 2.57 16.97 15.99
C GLN A 64 1.71 16.01 16.81
N TRP A 65 1.72 14.72 16.48
CA TRP A 65 1.03 13.68 17.25
C TRP A 65 1.55 13.56 18.68
N GLN A 66 2.87 13.58 18.88
CA GLN A 66 3.46 13.54 20.23
C GLN A 66 3.09 14.76 21.07
N ARG A 67 2.97 15.94 20.45
CA ARG A 67 2.57 17.19 21.13
C ARG A 67 1.08 17.25 21.47
N GLN A 68 0.22 16.56 20.72
CA GLN A 68 -1.21 16.49 21.01
C GLN A 68 -1.55 15.38 22.03
N ALA A 69 -0.63 14.44 22.25
CA ALA A 69 -0.76 13.33 23.20
C ALA A 69 -0.15 13.64 24.60
N SER A 70 0.32 14.87 24.82
CA SER A 70 0.81 15.39 26.12
C SER A 70 -0.12 16.48 26.62
#